data_AF-A0A9D5J1W6-F1
#
_entry.id   AF-A0A9D5J1W6-F1
#
_cell.length_a   1.000
_cell.length_b   1.000
_cell.length_c   1.000
_cell.angle_alpha   90.00
_cell.angle_beta   90.00
_cell.angle_gamma   90.00
#
_symmetry.space_group_name_H-M   'P 1'
#
loop_
_entity.id
_entity.type
_entity.pdbx_description
1 polymer ?
#
loop_
_entity_poly.entity_id
_entity_poly.type
_entity_poly.pdbx_seq_one_letter_code
_entity_poly.pdbx_strand_id
1 'polypeptide(L)'
;MIEKEIKRNQPAAKLLRQFCDKASGKVFTSRKELQHRFDGLDWAIQKKFLEASIRSGLSDREWALKKLYKMWDKSFIPIVQEYWEQYHEDSATWIVIKHFPTDFLEANMDRLLGGRNYFFICMRLGHKKDFVVDKEKLTPFDYLYVMYTLGRKISDEGAMECIYLTARQVAEDEDGYWLNRPRHESRYSVASPIIFRNLYMAEFYIREMGLTKASDEFNGWRRKVADDVERSEAYRTLEDSNCHDEEYNEALFNLVAKSVLQCLPDDYRHDHLKEMTAKNEALNILVEKLSLKETT
;
A
#
# COMPACT_ATOMS: atom_id res chain seq x y z
N MET A 1 -5.68 40.90 38.71
CA MET A 1 -6.21 39.73 37.99
C MET A 1 -6.51 40.17 36.58
N ILE A 2 -5.88 39.58 35.56
CA ILE A 2 -6.21 39.90 34.16
C ILE A 2 -7.44 39.06 33.81
N GLU A 3 -8.60 39.70 33.66
CA GLU A 3 -9.79 39.06 33.10
C GLU A 3 -9.44 38.59 31.68
N LYS A 4 -9.36 37.26 31.48
CA LYS A 4 -9.31 36.69 30.14
C LYS A 4 -10.68 36.93 29.50
N GLU A 5 -10.76 37.92 28.62
CA GLU A 5 -11.94 38.19 27.82
C GLU A 5 -12.39 36.91 27.10
N ILE A 6 -13.62 36.46 27.37
CA ILE A 6 -14.18 35.25 26.76
C ILE A 6 -14.47 35.59 25.29
N LYS A 7 -13.54 35.24 24.40
CA LYS A 7 -13.72 35.39 22.96
C LYS A 7 -14.83 34.45 22.48
N ARG A 8 -16.01 34.99 22.19
CA ARG A 8 -17.14 34.23 21.62
C ARG A 8 -16.83 33.83 20.17
N ASN A 9 -17.19 32.60 19.82
CA ASN A 9 -17.04 32.08 18.45
C ASN A 9 -17.87 32.91 17.46
N GLN A 10 -17.27 33.28 16.34
CA GLN A 10 -18.02 33.94 15.27
C GLN A 10 -18.94 32.94 14.54
N PRO A 11 -20.09 33.39 13.99
CA PRO A 11 -20.95 32.54 13.20
C PRO A 11 -20.22 31.96 11.97
N ALA A 12 -20.37 30.66 11.71
CA ALA A 12 -19.64 29.99 10.64
C ALA A 12 -19.94 30.57 9.24
N ALA A 13 -21.18 31.00 8.99
CA ALA A 13 -21.55 31.68 7.75
C ALA A 13 -20.85 33.05 7.56
N LYS A 14 -20.45 33.71 8.66
CA LYS A 14 -19.65 34.95 8.59
C LYS A 14 -18.19 34.62 8.28
N LEU A 15 -17.64 33.60 8.94
CA LEU A 15 -16.28 33.11 8.68
C LEU A 15 -16.14 32.64 7.22
N LEU A 16 -17.12 31.90 6.69
CA LEU A 16 -17.11 31.44 5.30
C LEU A 16 -17.09 32.60 4.30
N ARG A 17 -17.89 33.64 4.53
CA ARG A 17 -17.87 34.85 3.70
C ARG A 17 -16.50 35.53 3.73
N GLN A 18 -15.89 35.66 4.91
CA GLN A 18 -14.55 36.23 5.07
C GLN A 18 -13.44 35.35 4.47
N PHE A 19 -13.62 34.03 4.47
CA PHE A 19 -12.72 33.11 3.81
C PHE A 19 -12.74 33.28 2.28
N CYS A 20 -13.92 33.40 1.69
CA CYS A 20 -14.07 33.61 0.23
C CYS A 20 -13.64 35.01 -0.22
N ASP A 21 -13.81 36.02 0.64
CA ASP A 21 -13.42 37.40 0.34
C ASP A 21 -11.94 37.66 0.64
N LYS A 22 -11.11 37.58 -0.40
CA LYS A 22 -9.66 37.86 -0.31
C LYS A 22 -9.35 39.30 0.11
N ALA A 23 -10.22 40.25 -0.19
CA ALA A 23 -10.03 41.67 0.18
C ALA A 23 -10.30 41.92 1.67
N SER A 24 -10.97 40.99 2.36
CA SER A 24 -11.32 41.13 3.78
C SER A 24 -10.10 41.17 4.72
N GLY A 25 -8.93 40.73 4.28
CA GLY A 25 -7.74 40.53 5.12
C GLY A 25 -7.92 39.44 6.20
N LYS A 26 -9.03 38.70 6.20
CA LYS A 26 -9.42 37.74 7.25
C LYS A 26 -9.43 36.29 6.79
N VAL A 27 -8.91 36.00 5.59
CA VAL A 27 -8.88 34.66 5.01
C VAL A 27 -8.17 33.67 5.94
N PHE A 28 -6.98 34.03 6.44
CA PHE A 28 -6.18 33.15 7.30
C PHE A 28 -6.87 32.82 8.63
N THR A 29 -7.41 33.83 9.32
CA THR A 29 -8.09 33.64 10.61
C THR A 29 -9.39 32.85 10.43
N SER A 30 -10.13 33.14 9.37
CA SER A 30 -11.38 32.43 9.04
C SER A 30 -11.13 30.97 8.66
N ARG A 31 -10.10 30.70 7.85
CA ARG A 31 -9.64 29.34 7.53
C ARG A 31 -9.38 28.55 8.79
N LYS A 32 -8.56 29.08 9.71
CA LYS A 32 -8.18 28.38 10.94
C LYS A 32 -9.40 28.04 11.81
N GLU A 33 -10.33 28.98 11.98
CA GLU A 33 -11.53 28.74 12.77
C GLU A 33 -12.50 27.74 12.09
N LEU A 34 -12.66 27.81 10.76
CA LEU A 34 -13.50 26.89 10.00
C LEU A 34 -12.93 25.47 9.98
N GLN A 35 -11.63 25.30 9.75
CA GLN A 35 -10.98 23.99 9.77
C GLN A 35 -11.02 23.36 11.17
N HIS A 36 -10.78 24.14 12.22
CA HIS A 36 -10.84 23.67 13.60
C HIS A 36 -12.23 23.17 14.00
N ARG A 37 -13.27 23.87 13.56
CA ARG A 37 -14.66 23.56 13.92
C ARG A 37 -15.35 22.63 12.93
N PHE A 38 -14.68 22.26 11.83
CA PHE A 38 -15.30 21.70 10.64
C PHE A 38 -16.26 20.56 10.97
N ASP A 39 -15.81 19.57 11.74
CA ASP A 39 -16.56 18.35 12.03
C ASP A 39 -17.84 18.60 12.86
N GLY A 40 -17.95 19.76 13.53
CA GLY A 40 -19.13 20.20 14.27
C GLY A 40 -20.01 21.23 13.56
N LEU A 41 -19.72 21.57 12.30
CA LEU A 41 -20.55 22.46 11.49
C LEU A 41 -21.69 21.71 10.81
N ASP A 42 -22.79 22.41 10.53
CA ASP A 42 -23.86 21.85 9.69
C ASP A 42 -23.34 21.47 8.30
N TRP A 43 -23.86 20.38 7.74
CA TRP A 43 -23.44 19.87 6.42
C TRP A 43 -23.50 20.94 5.32
N ALA A 44 -24.51 21.81 5.34
CA ALA A 44 -24.65 22.89 4.36
C ALA A 44 -23.48 23.89 4.40
N ILE A 45 -22.91 24.14 5.58
CA ILE A 45 -21.73 25.00 5.75
C ILE A 45 -20.46 24.21 5.43
N GLN A 46 -20.35 22.95 5.89
CA GLN A 46 -19.22 22.08 5.57
C GLN A 46 -19.03 21.98 4.06
N LYS A 47 -20.10 21.70 3.31
CA LYS A 47 -20.09 21.57 1.86
C LYS A 47 -19.62 22.84 1.16
N LYS A 48 -20.19 24.01 1.50
CA LYS A 48 -19.77 25.29 0.91
C LYS A 48 -18.31 25.62 1.23
N PHE A 49 -17.85 25.28 2.44
CA PHE A 49 -16.47 25.49 2.81
C PHE A 49 -15.53 24.56 2.04
N LEU A 50 -15.87 23.28 1.89
CA LEU A 50 -15.12 22.34 1.05
C LEU A 50 -15.04 22.82 -0.40
N GLU A 51 -16.16 23.22 -1.00
CA GLU A 51 -16.19 23.79 -2.35
C GLU A 51 -15.26 25.01 -2.45
N ALA A 52 -15.36 25.96 -1.52
CA ALA A 52 -14.50 27.15 -1.51
C ALA A 52 -13.02 26.81 -1.31
N SER A 53 -12.70 25.82 -0.46
CA SER A 53 -11.34 25.38 -0.20
C SER A 53 -10.70 24.68 -1.39
N ILE A 54 -11.44 23.84 -2.12
CA ILE A 54 -10.97 23.23 -3.36
C ILE A 54 -10.65 24.31 -4.40
N ARG A 55 -11.45 25.39 -4.44
CA ARG A 55 -11.20 26.55 -5.33
C ARG A 55 -10.08 27.50 -4.89
N SER A 56 -9.49 27.26 -3.74
CA SER A 56 -8.46 28.12 -3.16
C SER A 56 -7.05 27.65 -3.58
N GLY A 57 -6.03 28.12 -2.86
CA GLY A 57 -4.65 27.70 -3.04
C GLY A 57 -4.41 26.24 -2.63
N LEU A 58 -3.25 25.70 -3.03
CA LEU A 58 -2.86 24.30 -2.87
C LEU A 58 -3.13 23.75 -1.45
N SER A 59 -2.69 24.44 -0.40
CA SER A 59 -2.85 23.97 0.98
C SER A 59 -4.31 23.81 1.42
N ASP A 60 -5.20 24.71 0.97
CA ASP A 60 -6.63 24.62 1.26
C ASP A 60 -7.28 23.46 0.49
N ARG A 61 -6.88 23.30 -0.78
CA ARG A 61 -7.37 22.23 -1.65
C ARG A 61 -6.96 20.87 -1.12
N GLU A 62 -5.69 20.65 -0.78
CA GLU A 62 -5.22 19.39 -0.19
C GLU A 62 -5.96 19.05 1.11
N TRP A 63 -6.19 20.04 1.97
CA TRP A 63 -6.97 19.84 3.19
C TRP A 63 -8.41 19.40 2.88
N ALA A 64 -9.06 20.05 1.91
CA ALA A 64 -10.42 19.72 1.51
C ALA A 64 -10.52 18.33 0.85
N LEU A 65 -9.58 17.98 -0.03
CA LEU A 65 -9.51 16.65 -0.66
C LEU A 65 -9.30 15.55 0.40
N LYS A 66 -8.43 15.77 1.40
CA LYS A 66 -8.28 14.84 2.54
C LYS A 66 -9.59 14.62 3.31
N LYS A 67 -10.42 15.67 3.48
CA LYS A 67 -11.75 15.56 4.10
C LYS A 67 -12.74 14.82 3.18
N LEU A 68 -12.77 15.16 1.90
CA LEU A 68 -13.64 14.52 0.90
C LEU A 68 -13.40 13.01 0.76
N TYR A 69 -12.16 12.54 0.96
CA TYR A 69 -11.85 11.12 0.96
C TYR A 69 -12.70 10.30 1.96
N LYS A 70 -13.11 10.93 3.07
CA LYS A 70 -13.96 10.35 4.13
C LYS A 70 -15.43 10.76 4.02
N MET A 71 -15.72 11.97 3.54
CA MET A 71 -17.05 12.59 3.54
C MET A 71 -17.52 12.92 2.12
N TRP A 72 -17.57 11.89 1.27
CA TRP A 72 -17.89 12.07 -0.14
C TRP A 72 -19.38 12.34 -0.39
N ASP A 73 -19.65 13.29 -1.30
CA ASP A 73 -20.98 13.58 -1.83
C ASP A 73 -20.86 13.77 -3.36
N LYS A 74 -21.79 13.20 -4.13
CA LYS A 74 -21.74 13.23 -5.62
C LYS A 74 -21.76 14.65 -6.19
N SER A 75 -22.28 15.62 -5.45
CA SER A 75 -22.26 17.03 -5.84
C SER A 75 -20.85 17.63 -5.98
N PHE A 76 -19.82 16.99 -5.42
CA PHE A 76 -18.43 17.42 -5.58
C PHE A 76 -17.81 16.95 -6.90
N ILE A 77 -18.47 16.11 -7.70
CA ILE A 77 -17.92 15.64 -8.99
C ILE A 77 -17.51 16.80 -9.90
N PRO A 78 -18.37 17.80 -10.21
CA PRO A 78 -18.01 18.83 -11.18
C PRO A 78 -16.78 19.63 -10.76
N ILE A 79 -16.70 20.00 -9.48
CA ILE A 79 -15.57 20.76 -8.97
C ILE A 79 -14.31 19.91 -8.93
N VAL A 80 -14.35 18.69 -8.38
CA VAL A 80 -13.16 17.81 -8.34
C VAL A 80 -12.67 17.47 -9.75
N GLN A 81 -13.58 17.29 -10.70
CA GLN A 81 -13.25 17.03 -12.10
C GLN A 81 -12.49 18.21 -12.70
N GLU A 82 -13.03 19.43 -12.59
CA GLU A 82 -12.41 20.68 -13.05
C GLU A 82 -10.96 20.80 -12.53
N TYR A 83 -10.75 20.55 -11.23
CA TYR A 83 -9.42 20.63 -10.63
C TYR A 83 -8.49 19.50 -11.07
N TRP A 84 -9.00 18.27 -11.15
CA TRP A 84 -8.18 17.13 -11.56
C TRP A 84 -7.74 17.27 -13.03
N GLU A 85 -8.63 17.74 -13.92
CA GLU A 85 -8.30 17.99 -15.32
C GLU A 85 -7.30 19.14 -15.49
N GLN A 86 -7.30 20.13 -14.58
CA GLN A 86 -6.40 21.27 -14.64
C GLN A 86 -4.99 20.97 -14.09
N TYR A 87 -4.89 20.25 -12.97
CA TYR A 87 -3.64 20.11 -12.22
C TYR A 87 -3.12 18.67 -12.11
N HIS A 88 -3.95 17.66 -12.35
CA HIS A 88 -3.61 16.24 -12.25
C HIS A 88 -2.95 15.84 -10.91
N GLU A 89 -3.34 16.48 -9.81
CA GLU A 89 -2.77 16.21 -8.47
C GLU A 89 -3.14 14.82 -7.96
N ASP A 90 -2.18 14.08 -7.40
CA ASP A 90 -2.38 12.73 -6.85
C ASP A 90 -3.49 12.65 -5.81
N SER A 91 -3.60 13.68 -4.96
CA SER A 91 -4.66 13.75 -3.94
C SER A 91 -6.06 13.79 -4.53
N ALA A 92 -6.24 14.40 -5.71
CA ALA A 92 -7.48 14.39 -6.46
C ALA A 92 -7.66 13.07 -7.22
N THR A 93 -6.57 12.50 -7.77
CA THR A 93 -6.59 11.21 -8.48
C THR A 93 -7.21 10.09 -7.66
N TRP A 94 -6.90 9.99 -6.36
CA TRP A 94 -7.50 8.97 -5.50
C TRP A 94 -9.00 9.14 -5.28
N ILE A 95 -9.47 10.39 -5.19
CA ILE A 95 -10.90 10.70 -5.10
C ILE A 95 -11.59 10.33 -6.41
N VAL A 96 -10.98 10.65 -7.55
CA VAL A 96 -11.47 10.29 -8.88
C VAL A 96 -11.64 8.77 -8.97
N ILE A 97 -10.59 8.00 -8.76
CA ILE A 97 -10.63 6.52 -8.83
C ILE A 97 -11.73 5.96 -7.91
N LYS A 98 -11.81 6.46 -6.67
CA LYS A 98 -12.72 5.93 -5.64
C LYS A 98 -14.18 6.33 -5.85
N HIS A 99 -14.48 7.44 -6.50
CA HIS A 99 -15.83 8.01 -6.47
C HIS A 99 -16.45 8.37 -7.81
N PHE A 100 -15.65 8.55 -8.86
CA PHE A 100 -16.18 8.98 -10.16
C PHE A 100 -16.87 7.83 -10.91
N PRO A 101 -17.79 8.14 -11.85
CA PRO A 101 -18.39 7.14 -12.71
C PRO A 101 -17.34 6.30 -13.43
N THR A 102 -17.63 5.01 -13.66
CA THR A 102 -16.68 4.09 -14.30
C THR A 102 -16.26 4.54 -15.69
N ASP A 103 -17.17 5.14 -16.44
CA ASP A 103 -16.93 5.56 -17.82
C ASP A 103 -15.93 6.73 -17.87
N PHE A 104 -15.89 7.56 -16.82
CA PHE A 104 -14.87 8.58 -16.66
C PHE A 104 -13.49 7.95 -16.41
N LEU A 105 -13.44 6.88 -15.59
CA LEU A 105 -12.19 6.18 -15.30
C LEU A 105 -11.62 5.52 -16.57
N GLU A 106 -12.48 4.89 -17.37
CA GLU A 106 -12.09 4.25 -18.62
C GLU A 106 -11.56 5.27 -19.64
N ALA A 107 -12.25 6.40 -19.81
CA ALA A 107 -11.83 7.46 -20.71
C ALA A 107 -10.50 8.13 -20.31
N ASN A 108 -10.11 8.02 -19.05
CA ASN A 108 -8.91 8.68 -18.50
C ASN A 108 -7.86 7.69 -17.98
N MET A 109 -7.98 6.41 -18.35
CA MET A 109 -7.19 5.33 -17.73
C MET A 109 -5.69 5.63 -17.75
N ASP A 110 -5.13 6.02 -18.89
CA ASP A 110 -3.69 6.32 -19.05
C ASP A 110 -3.18 7.38 -18.07
N ARG A 111 -4.02 8.35 -17.70
CA ARG A 111 -3.67 9.43 -16.76
C ARG A 111 -3.82 9.01 -15.29
N LEU A 112 -4.53 7.92 -15.03
CA LEU A 112 -4.78 7.40 -13.69
C LEU A 112 -3.75 6.33 -13.28
N LEU A 113 -2.95 5.79 -14.19
CA LEU A 113 -2.04 4.65 -13.96
C LEU A 113 -0.78 4.93 -13.11
N GLY A 114 -0.70 6.06 -12.40
CA GLY A 114 0.45 6.37 -11.53
C GLY A 114 0.56 5.48 -10.29
N GLY A 115 1.76 4.97 -9.98
CA GLY A 115 2.04 4.23 -8.75
C GLY A 115 1.09 3.03 -8.52
N ARG A 116 0.54 2.90 -7.31
CA ARG A 116 -0.38 1.81 -6.93
C ARG A 116 -1.83 2.03 -7.40
N ASN A 117 -2.10 3.03 -8.25
CA ASN A 117 -3.47 3.34 -8.66
C ASN A 117 -4.12 2.21 -9.45
N TYR A 118 -3.36 1.44 -10.24
CA TYR A 118 -3.90 0.35 -11.06
C TYR A 118 -4.61 -0.71 -10.22
N PHE A 119 -4.09 -1.03 -9.03
CA PHE A 119 -4.78 -1.90 -8.07
C PHE A 119 -6.19 -1.40 -7.75
N PHE A 120 -6.33 -0.12 -7.38
CA PHE A 120 -7.63 0.46 -7.05
C PHE A 120 -8.56 0.54 -8.25
N ILE A 121 -8.02 0.73 -9.46
CA ILE A 121 -8.78 0.67 -10.72
C ILE A 121 -9.32 -0.75 -10.95
N CYS A 122 -8.50 -1.79 -10.73
CA CYS A 122 -8.96 -3.18 -10.80
C CYS A 122 -10.11 -3.44 -9.84
N MET A 123 -10.05 -2.92 -8.61
CA MET A 123 -11.14 -3.06 -7.63
C MET A 123 -12.43 -2.32 -8.04
N ARG A 124 -12.34 -1.35 -8.94
CA ARG A 124 -13.47 -0.53 -9.42
C ARG A 124 -14.08 -1.07 -10.70
N LEU A 125 -13.25 -1.45 -11.65
CA LEU A 125 -13.64 -1.84 -13.01
C LEU A 125 -13.62 -3.36 -13.20
N GLY A 126 -12.98 -4.11 -12.30
CA GLY A 126 -12.72 -5.54 -12.47
C GLY A 126 -13.95 -6.45 -12.50
N HIS A 127 -15.12 -5.95 -12.09
CA HIS A 127 -16.39 -6.67 -12.25
C HIS A 127 -16.96 -6.56 -13.67
N LYS A 128 -16.48 -5.62 -14.50
CA LYS A 128 -16.88 -5.54 -15.91
C LYS A 128 -16.33 -6.74 -16.69
N LYS A 129 -17.13 -7.25 -17.63
CA LYS A 129 -16.84 -8.51 -18.34
C LYS A 129 -15.63 -8.39 -19.28
N ASP A 130 -15.47 -7.22 -19.88
CA ASP A 130 -14.44 -6.84 -20.84
C ASP A 130 -13.16 -6.28 -20.19
N PHE A 131 -13.19 -5.98 -18.89
CA PHE A 131 -12.00 -5.53 -18.17
C PHE A 131 -11.00 -6.69 -18.02
N VAL A 132 -9.81 -6.50 -18.58
CA VAL A 132 -8.67 -7.42 -18.48
C VAL A 132 -7.72 -6.92 -17.41
N VAL A 133 -7.44 -7.76 -16.42
CA VAL A 133 -6.44 -7.49 -15.40
C VAL A 133 -5.05 -7.76 -15.98
N ASP A 134 -4.23 -6.73 -16.01
CA ASP A 134 -2.83 -6.76 -16.45
C ASP A 134 -1.93 -7.09 -15.26
N LYS A 135 -1.44 -8.33 -15.22
CA LYS A 135 -0.59 -8.84 -14.13
C LYS A 135 0.67 -7.98 -13.92
N GLU A 136 1.26 -7.46 -15.00
CA GLU A 136 2.55 -6.74 -14.96
C GLU A 136 2.44 -5.36 -14.28
N LYS A 137 1.21 -4.83 -14.14
CA LYS A 137 0.95 -3.55 -13.46
C LYS A 137 0.62 -3.71 -11.97
N LEU A 138 0.67 -4.93 -11.45
CA LEU A 138 0.37 -5.25 -10.06
C LEU A 138 1.58 -5.89 -9.40
N THR A 139 1.73 -5.69 -8.09
CA THR A 139 2.62 -6.56 -7.32
C THR A 139 2.06 -7.98 -7.34
N PRO A 140 2.89 -9.02 -7.18
CA PRO A 140 2.42 -10.41 -7.12
C PRO A 140 1.32 -10.62 -6.07
N PHE A 141 1.46 -9.98 -4.90
CA PHE A 141 0.44 -10.00 -3.85
C PHE A 141 -0.85 -9.27 -4.27
N ASP A 142 -0.74 -8.07 -4.85
CA ASP A 142 -1.89 -7.29 -5.31
C ASP A 142 -2.64 -8.02 -6.44
N TYR A 143 -1.94 -8.70 -7.35
CA TYR A 143 -2.55 -9.54 -8.37
C TYR A 143 -3.35 -10.68 -7.75
N LEU A 144 -2.75 -11.45 -6.82
CA LEU A 144 -3.46 -12.52 -6.12
C LEU A 144 -4.71 -12.01 -5.40
N TYR A 145 -4.61 -10.86 -4.72
CA TYR A 145 -5.75 -10.20 -4.07
C TYR A 145 -6.86 -9.83 -5.05
N VAL A 146 -6.50 -9.24 -6.20
CA VAL A 146 -7.45 -8.84 -7.25
C VAL A 146 -8.15 -10.07 -7.81
N MET A 147 -7.42 -11.15 -8.12
CA MET A 147 -7.99 -12.38 -8.64
C MET A 147 -8.99 -13.00 -7.66
N TYR A 148 -8.61 -13.08 -6.37
CA TYR A 148 -9.49 -13.53 -5.29
C TYR A 148 -10.75 -12.66 -5.19
N THR A 149 -10.59 -11.34 -5.07
CA THR A 149 -11.74 -10.45 -4.80
C THR A 149 -12.71 -10.37 -5.98
N LEU A 150 -12.21 -10.46 -7.21
CA LEU A 150 -13.03 -10.45 -8.40
C LEU A 150 -13.57 -11.84 -8.79
N GLY A 151 -13.21 -12.90 -8.06
CA GLY A 151 -13.58 -14.28 -8.38
C GLY A 151 -13.04 -14.74 -9.75
N ARG A 152 -11.89 -14.22 -10.17
CA ARG A 152 -11.26 -14.56 -11.45
C ARG A 152 -10.43 -15.82 -11.30
N LYS A 153 -10.37 -16.63 -12.36
CA LYS A 153 -9.61 -17.88 -12.35
C LYS A 153 -8.10 -17.61 -12.40
N ILE A 154 -7.38 -18.27 -11.52
CA ILE A 154 -5.91 -18.39 -11.54
C ILE A 154 -5.57 -19.88 -11.37
N SER A 155 -4.52 -20.35 -12.03
CA SER A 155 -4.01 -21.71 -11.86
C SER A 155 -3.27 -21.86 -10.53
N ASP A 156 -3.18 -23.07 -9.99
CA ASP A 156 -2.33 -23.37 -8.83
C ASP A 156 -0.88 -22.90 -9.04
N GLU A 157 -0.30 -23.17 -10.21
CA GLU A 157 1.09 -22.81 -10.54
C GLU A 157 1.28 -21.28 -10.54
N GLY A 158 0.39 -20.55 -11.20
CA GLY A 158 0.38 -19.09 -11.19
C GLY A 158 0.16 -18.47 -9.81
N ALA A 159 -0.60 -19.12 -8.93
CA ALA A 159 -0.77 -18.66 -7.55
C ALA A 159 0.51 -18.89 -6.72
N MET A 160 1.18 -20.03 -6.88
CA MET A 160 2.46 -20.31 -6.23
C MET A 160 3.57 -19.38 -6.72
N GLU A 161 3.61 -19.06 -8.02
CA GLU A 161 4.51 -18.04 -8.54
C GLU A 161 4.29 -16.70 -7.82
N CYS A 162 3.04 -16.28 -7.63
CA CYS A 162 2.74 -15.04 -6.90
C CYS A 162 3.23 -15.10 -5.45
N ILE A 163 3.10 -16.27 -4.80
CA ILE A 163 3.59 -16.50 -3.43
C ILE A 163 5.11 -16.40 -3.38
N TYR A 164 5.85 -17.09 -4.26
CA TYR A 164 7.31 -17.06 -4.25
C TYR A 164 7.86 -15.66 -4.52
N LEU A 165 7.28 -14.94 -5.48
CA LEU A 165 7.68 -13.55 -5.75
C LEU A 165 7.31 -12.61 -4.59
N THR A 166 6.15 -12.82 -3.95
CA THR A 166 5.78 -12.07 -2.73
C THR A 166 6.74 -12.38 -1.58
N ALA A 167 7.09 -13.65 -1.39
CA ALA A 167 7.99 -14.11 -0.33
C ALA A 167 9.37 -13.47 -0.48
N ARG A 168 9.88 -13.41 -1.71
CA ARG A 168 11.12 -12.70 -2.02
C ARG A 168 11.01 -11.22 -1.69
N GLN A 169 9.96 -10.53 -2.18
CA GLN A 169 9.76 -9.11 -1.93
C GLN A 169 9.70 -8.76 -0.44
N VAL A 170 8.99 -9.55 0.38
CA VAL A 170 8.90 -9.26 1.82
C VAL A 170 10.17 -9.62 2.60
N ALA A 171 10.99 -10.55 2.10
CA ALA A 171 12.23 -10.96 2.74
C ALA A 171 13.42 -10.07 2.37
N GLU A 172 13.38 -9.39 1.21
CA GLU A 172 14.39 -8.42 0.77
C GLU A 172 14.10 -6.99 1.23
N ASP A 173 12.90 -6.71 1.73
CA ASP A 173 12.50 -5.38 2.20
C ASP A 173 13.20 -5.06 3.54
N GLU A 174 14.20 -4.17 3.50
CA GLU A 174 14.98 -3.73 4.67
C GLU A 174 14.10 -3.06 5.74
N ASP A 175 12.99 -2.43 5.35
CA ASP A 175 11.98 -1.84 6.26
C ASP A 175 10.80 -2.81 6.52
N GLY A 176 10.90 -4.03 5.99
CA GLY A 176 9.80 -4.98 5.85
C GLY A 176 9.14 -5.40 7.14
N TYR A 177 9.87 -5.39 8.27
CA TYR A 177 9.31 -5.73 9.58
C TYR A 177 8.15 -4.79 9.96
N TRP A 178 8.31 -3.47 9.80
CA TRP A 178 7.30 -2.51 10.20
C TRP A 178 6.07 -2.51 9.29
N LEU A 179 6.27 -2.84 8.01
CA LEU A 179 5.22 -2.84 6.99
C LEU A 179 4.46 -4.16 6.91
N ASN A 180 5.14 -5.28 7.22
CA ASN A 180 4.60 -6.63 7.06
C ASN A 180 4.38 -7.38 8.37
N ARG A 181 4.59 -6.77 9.55
CA ARG A 181 4.20 -7.40 10.82
C ARG A 181 2.67 -7.46 10.98
N PRO A 182 2.11 -8.60 11.41
CA PRO A 182 0.82 -8.65 12.08
C PRO A 182 0.75 -7.61 13.22
N ARG A 183 -0.43 -7.05 13.50
CA ARG A 183 -0.63 -6.11 14.61
C ARG A 183 -0.56 -6.77 16.01
N HIS A 184 0.06 -7.94 16.13
CA HIS A 184 0.15 -8.64 17.41
C HIS A 184 1.24 -8.02 18.27
N GLU A 185 0.87 -7.67 19.52
CA GLU A 185 1.77 -7.07 20.53
C GLU A 185 2.50 -8.14 21.37
N SER A 186 2.29 -9.43 21.07
CA SER A 186 2.91 -10.56 21.78
C SER A 186 4.00 -11.23 20.95
N ARG A 187 4.91 -11.92 21.64
CA ARG A 187 5.90 -12.82 21.02
C ARG A 187 5.26 -13.78 20.01
N TYR A 188 5.86 -13.93 18.83
CA TYR A 188 5.47 -14.96 17.87
C TYR A 188 5.74 -16.35 18.44
N SER A 189 4.79 -17.25 18.24
CA SER A 189 4.90 -18.66 18.67
C SER A 189 5.36 -19.60 17.56
N VAL A 190 5.63 -19.08 16.36
CA VAL A 190 5.95 -19.90 15.17
C VAL A 190 7.01 -19.20 14.33
N ALA A 191 8.09 -19.93 14.01
CA ALA A 191 9.17 -19.49 13.13
C ALA A 191 8.87 -19.80 11.65
N SER A 192 7.76 -19.29 11.11
CA SER A 192 7.26 -19.67 9.77
C SER A 192 7.00 -18.46 8.87
N PRO A 193 7.04 -18.60 7.53
CA PRO A 193 6.73 -17.51 6.60
C PRO A 193 5.37 -16.82 6.81
N ILE A 194 4.42 -17.43 7.52
CA ILE A 194 3.14 -16.79 7.84
C ILE A 194 3.26 -15.64 8.84
N ILE A 195 4.43 -15.40 9.44
CA ILE A 195 4.68 -14.16 10.20
C ILE A 195 4.67 -12.93 9.27
N PHE A 196 4.93 -13.10 7.97
CA PHE A 196 4.77 -12.01 7.00
C PHE A 196 3.29 -11.86 6.66
N ARG A 197 2.70 -10.70 6.97
CA ARG A 197 1.28 -10.41 6.72
C ARG A 197 0.84 -10.72 5.29
N ASN A 198 1.65 -10.38 4.28
CA ASN A 198 1.28 -10.64 2.88
C ASN A 198 1.25 -12.14 2.56
N LEU A 199 2.16 -12.94 3.12
CA LEU A 199 2.16 -14.38 2.92
C LEU A 199 1.03 -15.08 3.68
N TYR A 200 0.73 -14.64 4.91
CA TYR A 200 -0.45 -15.09 5.63
C TYR A 200 -1.74 -14.83 4.84
N MET A 201 -1.90 -13.61 4.31
CA MET A 201 -3.07 -13.26 3.52
C MET A 201 -3.11 -14.00 2.18
N ALA A 202 -1.96 -14.25 1.54
CA ALA A 202 -1.88 -15.05 0.32
C ALA A 202 -2.34 -16.50 0.56
N GLU A 203 -1.91 -17.13 1.67
CA GLU A 203 -2.40 -18.45 2.08
C GLU A 203 -3.93 -18.47 2.23
N PHE A 204 -4.48 -17.43 2.87
CA PHE A 204 -5.92 -17.30 3.00
C PHE A 204 -6.60 -17.24 1.62
N TYR A 205 -6.09 -16.43 0.68
CA TYR A 205 -6.69 -16.30 -0.66
C TYR A 205 -6.64 -17.61 -1.47
N ILE A 206 -5.52 -18.32 -1.48
CA ILE A 206 -5.42 -19.59 -2.25
C ILE A 206 -6.40 -20.65 -1.71
N ARG A 207 -6.62 -20.68 -0.39
CA ARG A 207 -7.55 -21.60 0.26
C ARG A 207 -8.99 -21.26 -0.09
N GLU A 208 -9.36 -19.98 -0.01
CA GLU A 208 -10.72 -19.53 -0.35
C GLU A 208 -11.02 -19.69 -1.85
N MET A 209 -10.01 -19.58 -2.71
CA MET A 209 -10.14 -19.86 -4.15
C MET A 209 -10.19 -21.36 -4.48
N GLY A 210 -9.97 -22.26 -3.51
CA GLY A 210 -9.99 -23.71 -3.71
C GLY A 210 -8.79 -24.25 -4.47
N LEU A 211 -7.65 -23.56 -4.44
CA LEU A 211 -6.41 -23.98 -5.11
C LEU A 211 -5.66 -25.00 -4.25
N THR A 212 -6.14 -26.25 -4.27
CA THR A 212 -5.67 -27.28 -3.34
C THR A 212 -4.21 -27.64 -3.55
N LYS A 213 -3.72 -27.68 -4.80
CA LYS A 213 -2.32 -28.04 -5.06
C LYS A 213 -1.38 -26.93 -4.60
N ALA A 214 -1.73 -25.67 -4.89
CA ALA A 214 -0.99 -24.52 -4.39
C ALA A 214 -0.99 -24.49 -2.85
N SER A 215 -2.13 -24.79 -2.21
CA SER A 215 -2.20 -24.86 -0.75
C SER A 215 -1.29 -25.95 -0.18
N ASP A 216 -1.26 -27.13 -0.79
CA ASP A 216 -0.39 -28.23 -0.34
C ASP A 216 1.10 -27.92 -0.56
N GLU A 217 1.43 -27.34 -1.72
CA GLU A 217 2.79 -26.89 -2.03
C GLU A 217 3.26 -25.81 -1.06
N PHE A 218 2.45 -24.77 -0.82
CA PHE A 218 2.75 -23.73 0.15
C PHE A 218 2.96 -24.30 1.55
N ASN A 219 2.12 -25.27 1.97
CA ASN A 219 2.27 -25.96 3.25
C ASN A 219 3.59 -26.74 3.35
N GLY A 220 4.00 -27.40 2.27
CA GLY A 220 5.28 -28.10 2.21
C GLY A 220 6.46 -27.13 2.29
N TRP A 221 6.42 -26.06 1.48
CA TRP A 221 7.46 -25.04 1.45
C TRP A 221 7.60 -24.29 2.77
N ARG A 222 6.51 -23.84 3.40
CA ARG A 222 6.57 -23.12 4.68
C ARG A 222 7.11 -23.97 5.82
N ARG A 223 6.87 -25.30 5.78
CA ARG A 223 7.44 -26.24 6.75
C ARG A 223 8.95 -26.38 6.56
N LYS A 224 9.42 -26.44 5.32
CA LYS A 224 10.85 -26.44 5.00
C LYS A 224 11.55 -25.19 5.54
N VAL A 225 10.95 -24.02 5.38
CA VAL A 225 11.48 -22.76 5.96
C VAL A 225 11.51 -22.84 7.48
N ALA A 226 10.42 -23.26 8.12
CA ALA A 226 10.37 -23.37 9.58
C ALA A 226 11.43 -24.33 10.12
N ASP A 227 11.57 -25.51 9.51
CA ASP A 227 12.59 -26.50 9.88
C ASP A 227 14.02 -25.95 9.77
N ASP A 228 14.30 -25.12 8.75
CA ASP A 228 15.61 -24.50 8.55
C ASP A 228 15.90 -23.43 9.63
N VAL A 229 14.91 -22.60 9.97
CA VAL A 229 15.04 -21.62 11.06
C VAL A 229 15.22 -22.32 12.41
N GLU A 230 14.35 -23.27 12.76
CA GLU A 230 14.35 -23.96 14.05
C GLU A 230 15.65 -24.76 14.30
N ARG A 231 16.29 -25.24 13.24
CA ARG A 231 17.58 -25.94 13.33
C ARG A 231 18.76 -24.99 13.48
N SER A 232 18.61 -23.71 13.17
CA SER A 232 19.69 -22.74 13.23
C SER A 232 20.15 -22.47 14.67
N GLU A 233 21.45 -22.26 14.85
CA GLU A 233 22.01 -21.85 16.15
C GLU A 233 21.46 -20.48 16.58
N ALA A 234 21.27 -19.57 15.61
CA ALA A 234 20.73 -18.24 15.85
C ALA A 234 19.32 -18.26 16.44
N TYR A 235 18.45 -19.17 15.99
CA TYR A 235 17.12 -19.34 16.58
C TYR A 235 17.19 -19.86 18.02
N ARG A 236 18.08 -20.82 18.32
CA ARG A 236 18.27 -21.31 19.69
C ARG A 236 18.77 -20.21 20.63
N THR A 237 19.73 -19.41 20.17
CA THR A 237 20.19 -18.23 20.92
C THR A 237 19.08 -17.22 21.15
N LEU A 238 18.20 -17.02 20.16
CA LEU A 238 17.05 -16.12 20.29
C LEU A 238 16.01 -16.65 21.29
N GLU A 239 15.72 -17.96 21.27
CA GLU A 239 14.82 -18.62 22.24
C GLU A 239 15.33 -18.51 23.67
N ASP A 240 16.63 -18.67 23.88
CA ASP A 240 17.26 -18.55 25.20
C ASP A 240 17.45 -17.09 25.66
N SER A 241 17.14 -16.12 24.80
CA SER A 241 17.34 -14.71 25.09
C SER A 241 16.22 -14.12 25.96
N ASN A 242 16.62 -13.29 26.93
CA ASN A 242 15.69 -12.55 27.78
C ASN A 242 15.42 -11.13 27.23
N CYS A 243 15.16 -11.02 25.93
CA CYS A 243 14.86 -9.75 25.26
C CYS A 243 13.37 -9.41 25.31
N HIS A 244 13.03 -8.16 25.00
CA HIS A 244 11.64 -7.71 24.91
C HIS A 244 10.95 -8.36 23.70
N ASP A 245 9.63 -8.55 23.75
CA ASP A 245 8.88 -9.23 22.67
C ASP A 245 9.03 -8.58 21.30
N GLU A 246 9.18 -7.25 21.26
CA GLU A 246 9.42 -6.52 20.02
C GLU A 246 10.80 -6.84 19.42
N GLU A 247 11.84 -6.89 20.24
CA GLU A 247 13.21 -7.26 19.82
C GLU A 247 13.26 -8.72 19.38
N TYR A 248 12.57 -9.60 20.11
CA TYR A 248 12.43 -11.01 19.75
C TYR A 248 11.76 -11.15 18.38
N ASN A 249 10.62 -10.47 18.18
CA ASN A 249 9.83 -10.56 16.97
C ASN A 249 10.59 -10.01 15.75
N GLU A 250 11.35 -8.93 15.90
CA GLU A 250 12.19 -8.38 14.85
C GLU A 250 13.34 -9.34 14.49
N ALA A 251 14.02 -9.90 15.50
CA ALA A 251 15.08 -10.88 15.27
C ALA A 251 14.55 -12.15 14.58
N LEU A 252 13.40 -12.67 15.04
CA LEU A 252 12.76 -13.82 14.41
C LEU A 252 12.35 -13.52 12.98
N PHE A 253 11.79 -12.32 12.73
CA PHE A 253 11.42 -11.88 11.38
C PHE A 253 12.62 -11.93 10.43
N ASN A 254 13.77 -11.43 10.86
CA ASN A 254 15.00 -11.45 10.07
C ASN A 254 15.53 -12.87 9.84
N LEU A 255 15.44 -13.75 10.84
CA LEU A 255 15.81 -15.17 10.69
C LEU A 255 14.92 -15.88 9.66
N VAL A 256 13.61 -15.69 9.74
CA VAL A 256 12.67 -16.28 8.79
C VAL A 256 12.85 -15.67 7.40
N ALA A 257 13.09 -14.37 7.26
CA ALA A 257 13.38 -13.71 5.98
C ALA A 257 14.59 -14.34 5.28
N LYS A 258 15.69 -14.54 6.02
CA LYS A 258 16.88 -15.21 5.50
C LYS A 258 16.58 -16.64 5.04
N SER A 259 15.85 -17.41 5.84
CA SER A 259 15.50 -18.78 5.50
C SER A 259 14.52 -18.89 4.32
N VAL A 260 13.57 -17.94 4.20
CA VAL A 260 12.69 -17.80 3.03
C VAL A 260 13.53 -17.71 1.76
N LEU A 261 14.50 -16.79 1.70
CA LEU A 261 15.35 -16.61 0.52
C LEU A 261 16.16 -17.87 0.17
N GLN A 262 16.65 -18.60 1.18
CA GLN A 262 17.40 -19.84 0.98
C GLN A 262 16.53 -20.99 0.47
N CYS A 263 15.28 -21.05 0.94
CA CYS A 263 14.34 -22.13 0.64
C CYS A 263 13.48 -21.90 -0.61
N LEU A 264 13.54 -20.72 -1.23
CA LEU A 264 12.88 -20.45 -2.51
C LEU A 264 13.37 -21.45 -3.60
N PRO A 265 12.51 -21.81 -4.58
CA PRO A 265 12.96 -22.52 -5.77
C PRO A 265 13.97 -21.69 -6.57
N ASP A 266 14.87 -22.35 -7.31
CA ASP A 266 15.98 -21.71 -8.03
C ASP A 266 15.57 -20.54 -8.92
N ASP A 267 14.46 -20.68 -9.65
CA ASP A 267 13.95 -19.66 -10.56
C ASP A 267 13.51 -18.37 -9.83
N TYR A 268 13.26 -18.45 -8.52
CA TYR A 268 12.84 -17.34 -7.68
C TYR A 268 13.92 -16.87 -6.70
N ARG A 269 15.02 -17.64 -6.56
CA ARG A 269 16.19 -17.22 -5.80
C ARG A 269 16.92 -16.13 -6.58
N HIS A 270 17.10 -14.96 -5.97
CA HIS A 270 17.75 -13.84 -6.63
C HIS A 270 19.24 -14.16 -6.84
N ASP A 271 19.64 -14.42 -8.09
CA ASP A 271 21.04 -14.23 -8.48
C ASP A 271 21.17 -12.74 -8.84
N HIS A 272 21.38 -11.88 -7.85
CA HIS A 272 21.62 -10.45 -8.06
C HIS A 272 22.76 -10.23 -9.09
N LEU A 273 23.73 -11.15 -9.09
CA LEU A 273 24.77 -11.23 -10.11
C LEU A 273 24.22 -11.52 -11.52
N LYS A 274 23.36 -12.53 -11.73
CA LYS A 274 22.88 -12.87 -13.09
C LYS A 274 22.06 -11.75 -13.72
N GLU A 275 21.25 -11.03 -12.95
CA GLU A 275 20.50 -9.90 -13.51
C GLU A 275 21.38 -8.68 -13.76
N MET A 276 22.31 -8.37 -12.85
CA MET A 276 23.28 -7.29 -13.07
C MET A 276 24.16 -7.58 -14.29
N THR A 277 24.61 -8.82 -14.47
CA THR A 277 25.45 -9.20 -15.62
C THR A 277 24.65 -9.35 -16.91
N ALA A 278 23.40 -9.84 -16.86
CA ALA A 278 22.51 -9.88 -18.03
C ALA A 278 22.10 -8.49 -18.53
N LYS A 279 21.99 -7.50 -17.63
CA LYS A 279 21.69 -6.10 -17.98
C LYS A 279 22.94 -5.25 -18.23
N ASN A 280 24.13 -5.76 -17.91
CA ASN A 280 25.40 -5.03 -18.05
C ASN A 280 26.53 -5.94 -18.53
N GLU A 281 26.79 -5.88 -19.83
CA GLU A 281 27.80 -6.68 -20.54
C GLU A 281 29.22 -6.50 -19.95
N ALA A 282 29.54 -5.32 -19.42
CA ALA A 282 30.83 -5.05 -18.77
C ALA A 282 31.00 -5.80 -17.45
N LEU A 283 29.91 -6.00 -16.69
CA LEU A 283 29.89 -6.79 -15.47
C LEU A 283 30.04 -8.29 -15.78
N ASN A 284 29.43 -8.76 -16.88
CA ASN A 284 29.55 -10.15 -17.35
C ASN A 284 31.02 -10.51 -17.65
N ILE A 285 31.73 -9.62 -18.38
CA ILE A 285 33.16 -9.77 -18.69
C ILE A 285 34.02 -9.76 -17.41
N LEU A 286 33.64 -8.97 -16.41
CA LEU A 286 34.39 -8.87 -15.15
C LEU A 286 34.25 -10.16 -14.32
N VAL A 287 33.04 -10.72 -14.25
CA VAL A 287 32.75 -11.97 -13.54
C VAL A 287 33.48 -13.15 -14.19
N GLU A 288 33.44 -13.28 -15.52
CA GLU A 288 34.19 -14.33 -16.22
C GLU A 288 35.71 -14.24 -15.96
N LYS A 289 36.28 -13.04 -15.96
CA LYS A 289 37.71 -12.83 -15.67
C LYS A 289 38.11 -13.16 -14.24
N LEU A 290 37.21 -12.98 -13.27
CA LEU A 290 37.45 -13.30 -11.87
C LEU A 290 37.30 -14.80 -11.61
N SER A 291 36.30 -15.45 -12.20
CA SER A 291 36.09 -16.91 -12.09
C SER A 291 37.21 -17.73 -12.74
N LEU A 292 37.89 -17.19 -13.77
CA LEU A 292 39.05 -17.83 -14.38
C LEU A 292 40.32 -17.80 -13.49
N LYS A 293 40.40 -16.89 -12.50
CA LYS A 293 41.56 -16.78 -11.60
C LYS A 293 41.51 -17.71 -10.39
N GLU A 294 40.35 -18.26 -10.04
CA GLU A 294 40.22 -19.22 -8.94
C GLU A 294 40.63 -20.66 -9.33
N THR A 295 40.89 -20.91 -10.62
CA THR A 295 41.31 -22.21 -11.17
C THR A 295 42.78 -22.32 -11.58
N THR A 296 43.64 -21.41 -11.10
CA THR A 296 45.11 -21.47 -11.26
C THR A 296 45.82 -21.25 -9.94
#